data_AF-A0A7X3WHJ9-F1
#
_entry.id   AF-A0A7X3WHJ9-F1
#
_cell.length_a   1.000
_cell.length_b   1.000
_cell.length_c   1.000
_cell.angle_alpha   90.00
_cell.angle_beta   90.00
_cell.angle_gamma   90.00
#
_symmetry.space_group_name_H-M   'P 1'
#
loop_
_entity.id
_entity.type
_entity.pdbx_description
1 polymer ?
#
loop_
_entity_poly.entity_id
_entity_poly.type
_entity_poly.pdbx_seq_one_letter_code
_entity_poly.pdbx_strand_id
1 'polypeptide(L)'
;MSEKKEYKVIGTRPIRHDGVDKVTGRAIYGADFHITGLLHGRVLRSPHAHARIISIDTSRAEALPGVKGVVTAQNLPAAEDKIADLGEGAVNLKYLCDNILASDKALYKGHAIAAVAATNPHIAEEACTLIDVEYEVLPPVLEVRKAMEPDAPILHENLTTSSLGDEDDRPTNIASHLQHKKGDIEKGFAEADVVIERDFVTGTVHQGYIEPHNATAHYNQDGQLTVWCSTQGAFTVREQLAEILQYPISKIKVVPLEIGGGFGGKINVYIKPVAALLAKKTGKPVKVLMNRADVFEGTGPT
;
A
#
# COMPACT_ATOMS: atom_id res chain seq x y z
N MET A 1 8.98 -40.76 24.01
CA MET A 1 8.09 -39.57 24.02
C MET A 1 8.41 -38.80 25.28
N SER A 2 8.82 -37.53 25.19
CA SER A 2 9.07 -36.70 26.37
C SER A 2 7.75 -36.55 27.15
N GLU A 3 7.79 -36.73 28.48
CA GLU A 3 6.63 -36.46 29.35
C GLU A 3 6.13 -35.04 29.08
N LYS A 4 4.84 -34.93 28.76
CA LYS A 4 4.21 -33.66 28.37
C LYS A 4 4.16 -32.78 29.61
N LYS A 5 5.10 -31.84 29.72
CA LYS A 5 5.17 -30.88 30.82
C LYS A 5 3.89 -30.03 30.85
N GLU A 6 3.10 -30.15 31.92
CA GLU A 6 1.93 -29.30 32.12
C GLU A 6 2.36 -27.91 32.60
N TYR A 7 1.98 -26.88 31.85
CA TYR A 7 2.25 -25.48 32.19
C TYR A 7 0.97 -24.83 32.74
N LYS A 8 1.14 -23.87 33.66
CA LYS A 8 0.01 -23.11 34.24
C LYS A 8 -0.85 -22.37 33.19
N VAL A 9 -0.24 -21.93 32.08
CA VAL A 9 -0.91 -21.10 31.05
C VAL A 9 -0.65 -21.59 29.62
N ILE A 10 0.56 -22.04 29.29
CA ILE A 10 0.90 -22.48 27.93
C ILE A 10 0.04 -23.71 27.59
N GLY A 11 -0.76 -23.60 26.51
CA GLY A 11 -1.69 -24.65 26.09
C GLY A 11 -3.10 -24.57 26.70
N THR A 12 -3.39 -23.57 27.55
CA THR A 12 -4.74 -23.34 28.12
C THR A 12 -5.49 -22.22 27.39
N ARG A 13 -6.71 -21.87 27.84
CA ARG A 13 -7.59 -20.85 27.24
C ARG A 13 -7.79 -19.64 28.17
N PRO A 14 -6.74 -18.83 28.44
CA PRO A 14 -6.90 -17.64 29.28
C PRO A 14 -7.81 -16.60 28.61
N ILE A 15 -8.49 -15.79 29.41
CA ILE A 15 -9.25 -14.64 28.90
C ILE A 15 -8.26 -13.63 28.29
N ARG A 16 -8.52 -13.23 27.05
CA ARG A 16 -7.70 -12.22 26.38
C ARG A 16 -7.86 -10.86 27.05
N HIS A 17 -6.75 -10.17 27.28
CA HIS A 17 -6.73 -8.86 27.92
C HIS A 17 -7.48 -7.77 27.14
N ASP A 18 -7.57 -7.90 25.82
CA ASP A 18 -8.29 -6.98 24.92
C ASP A 18 -9.76 -7.39 24.66
N GLY A 19 -10.23 -8.49 25.27
CA GLY A 19 -11.53 -9.08 24.95
C GLY A 19 -12.72 -8.23 25.40
N VAL A 20 -12.68 -7.68 26.61
CA VAL A 20 -13.80 -6.93 27.21
C VAL A 20 -14.13 -5.68 26.40
N ASP A 21 -13.12 -4.90 26.01
CA ASP A 21 -13.34 -3.67 25.25
C ASP A 21 -13.90 -3.96 23.85
N LYS A 22 -13.53 -5.09 23.23
CA LYS A 22 -14.05 -5.52 21.93
C LYS A 22 -15.52 -5.93 21.98
N VAL A 23 -15.93 -6.71 22.98
CA VAL A 23 -17.33 -7.18 23.09
C VAL A 23 -18.29 -6.12 23.64
N THR A 24 -17.75 -5.03 24.21
CA THR A 24 -18.56 -3.91 24.74
C THR A 24 -18.58 -2.69 23.82
N GLY A 25 -17.85 -2.73 22.69
CA GLY A 25 -17.73 -1.59 21.77
C GLY A 25 -16.88 -0.43 22.29
N ARG A 26 -16.03 -0.67 23.30
CA ARG A 26 -15.11 0.32 23.88
C ARG A 26 -13.74 0.36 23.19
N ALA A 27 -13.39 -0.70 22.46
CA ALA A 27 -12.18 -0.75 21.66
C ALA A 27 -12.21 0.33 20.58
N ILE A 28 -11.12 1.09 20.45
CA ILE A 28 -10.98 2.18 19.48
C ILE A 28 -10.23 1.65 18.25
N TYR A 29 -10.96 1.47 17.15
CA TYR A 29 -10.39 1.14 15.85
C TYR A 29 -9.94 2.41 15.12
N GLY A 30 -9.26 2.24 13.99
CA GLY A 30 -8.66 3.36 13.29
C GLY A 30 -9.65 4.42 12.78
N ALA A 31 -10.85 3.99 12.39
CA ALA A 31 -11.92 4.89 11.99
C ALA A 31 -12.54 5.66 13.17
N ASP A 32 -12.48 5.11 14.38
CA ASP A 32 -13.09 5.68 15.60
C ASP A 32 -12.25 6.79 16.22
N PHE A 33 -10.96 6.89 15.85
CA PHE A 33 -10.05 7.89 16.40
C PHE A 33 -10.39 9.30 15.93
N HIS A 34 -10.56 10.25 16.84
CA HIS A 34 -10.84 11.66 16.51
C HIS A 34 -9.95 12.59 17.34
N ILE A 35 -9.63 13.75 16.76
CA ILE A 35 -8.84 14.80 17.39
C ILE A 35 -9.41 16.17 16.99
N THR A 36 -9.20 17.20 17.80
CA THR A 36 -9.70 18.55 17.52
C THR A 36 -9.20 19.08 16.18
N GLY A 37 -10.11 19.68 15.39
CA GLY A 37 -9.77 20.27 14.10
C GLY A 37 -9.55 19.28 12.96
N LEU A 38 -9.96 18.02 13.15
CA LEU A 38 -9.85 16.96 12.16
C LEU A 38 -10.50 17.34 10.82
N LEU A 39 -9.77 17.11 9.74
CA LEU A 39 -10.25 17.12 8.38
C LEU A 39 -10.42 15.68 7.85
N HIS A 40 -11.28 15.54 6.85
CA HIS A 40 -11.59 14.27 6.19
C HIS A 40 -10.89 14.23 4.83
N GLY A 41 -10.11 13.18 4.64
CA GLY A 41 -9.35 12.91 3.44
C GLY A 41 -10.03 11.89 2.53
N ARG A 42 -10.05 12.16 1.22
CA ARG A 42 -10.55 11.23 0.17
C ARG A 42 -9.52 11.12 -0.94
N VAL A 43 -9.33 9.92 -1.47
CA VAL A 43 -8.41 9.64 -2.58
C VAL A 43 -9.22 9.50 -3.88
N LEU A 44 -8.85 10.25 -4.90
CA LEU A 44 -9.27 10.02 -6.28
C LEU A 44 -8.47 8.86 -6.85
N ARG A 45 -9.15 7.91 -7.48
CA ARG A 45 -8.57 6.69 -8.01
C ARG A 45 -8.78 6.58 -9.52
N SER A 46 -7.83 5.94 -10.20
CA SER A 46 -7.90 5.73 -11.65
C SER A 46 -9.05 4.79 -12.01
N PRO A 47 -9.84 5.12 -13.05
CA PRO A 47 -10.80 4.20 -13.64
C PRO A 47 -10.17 3.21 -14.61
N HIS A 48 -8.88 3.36 -14.95
CA HIS A 48 -8.21 2.60 -16.01
C HIS A 48 -7.25 1.54 -15.46
N ALA A 49 -7.19 0.39 -16.13
CA ALA A 49 -6.25 -0.69 -15.79
C ALA A 49 -4.81 -0.37 -16.22
N HIS A 50 -4.63 0.43 -17.27
CA HIS A 50 -3.33 0.91 -17.71
C HIS A 50 -3.53 2.24 -18.47
N ALA A 51 -2.91 3.32 -18.02
CA ALA A 51 -2.98 4.60 -18.70
C ALA A 51 -1.79 5.50 -18.33
N ARG A 52 -1.30 6.30 -19.27
CA ARG A 52 -0.38 7.40 -18.98
C ARG A 52 -1.19 8.62 -18.51
N ILE A 53 -0.72 9.27 -17.45
CA ILE A 53 -1.33 10.49 -16.93
C ILE A 53 -0.72 11.65 -17.72
N ILE A 54 -1.56 12.36 -18.49
CA ILE A 54 -1.11 13.50 -19.30
C ILE A 54 -1.13 14.78 -18.45
N SER A 55 -2.22 14.99 -17.72
CA SER A 55 -2.38 16.16 -16.86
C SER A 55 -3.36 15.88 -15.71
N ILE A 56 -3.20 16.62 -14.60
CA ILE A 56 -4.12 16.64 -13.46
C ILE A 56 -4.43 18.10 -13.14
N ASP A 57 -5.68 18.51 -13.31
CA ASP A 57 -6.17 19.84 -12.89
C ASP A 57 -6.99 19.72 -11.60
N THR A 58 -6.49 20.36 -10.55
CA THR A 58 -7.12 20.39 -9.22
C THR A 58 -7.86 21.69 -8.94
N SER A 59 -7.87 22.66 -9.87
CA SER A 59 -8.30 24.04 -9.62
C SER A 59 -9.75 24.12 -9.13
N ARG A 60 -10.66 23.37 -9.75
CA ARG A 60 -12.09 23.32 -9.36
C ARG A 60 -12.28 22.67 -7.99
N ALA A 61 -11.53 21.63 -7.68
CA ALA A 61 -11.55 20.99 -6.36
C ALA A 61 -11.01 21.92 -5.27
N GLU A 62 -9.92 22.63 -5.53
CA GLU A 62 -9.34 23.60 -4.58
C GLU A 62 -10.26 24.81 -4.35
N ALA A 63 -11.03 25.22 -5.35
CA ALA A 63 -12.02 26.30 -5.24
C ALA A 63 -13.29 25.91 -4.48
N LEU A 64 -13.57 24.61 -4.27
CA LEU A 64 -14.78 24.15 -3.61
C LEU A 64 -14.81 24.59 -2.12
N PRO A 65 -15.86 25.29 -1.65
CA PRO A 65 -15.96 25.69 -0.25
C PRO A 65 -15.88 24.50 0.70
N GLY A 66 -14.95 24.58 1.66
CA GLY A 66 -14.72 23.53 2.65
C GLY A 66 -13.56 22.59 2.32
N VAL A 67 -13.03 22.61 1.09
CA VAL A 67 -11.72 22.02 0.77
C VAL A 67 -10.62 22.86 1.43
N LYS A 68 -9.59 22.17 1.94
CA LYS A 68 -8.46 22.78 2.67
C LYS A 68 -7.11 22.43 2.08
N GLY A 69 -7.04 21.40 1.24
CA GLY A 69 -5.84 21.06 0.49
C GLY A 69 -6.09 19.89 -0.45
N VAL A 70 -5.40 19.93 -1.57
CA VAL A 70 -5.34 18.83 -2.54
C VAL A 70 -3.87 18.44 -2.70
N VAL A 71 -3.57 17.15 -2.77
CA VAL A 71 -2.22 16.64 -3.03
C VAL A 71 -2.22 15.67 -4.22
N THR A 72 -1.16 15.71 -5.00
CA THR A 72 -0.85 14.78 -6.10
C THR A 72 0.56 14.21 -5.87
N ALA A 73 1.05 13.38 -6.79
CA ALA A 73 2.42 12.88 -6.76
C ALA A 73 3.48 14.01 -6.70
N GLN A 74 3.18 15.21 -7.20
CA GLN A 74 4.07 16.37 -7.12
C GLN A 74 4.32 16.87 -5.69
N ASN A 75 3.52 16.43 -4.72
CA ASN A 75 3.71 16.76 -3.31
C ASN A 75 4.55 15.72 -2.55
N LEU A 76 4.90 14.60 -3.19
CA LEU A 76 5.91 13.68 -2.68
C LEU A 76 7.31 14.22 -2.98
N PRO A 77 8.31 13.96 -2.12
CA PRO A 77 9.70 14.12 -2.49
C PRO A 77 10.06 13.28 -3.71
N ALA A 78 11.06 13.72 -4.49
CA ALA A 78 11.58 12.95 -5.60
C ALA A 78 12.16 11.63 -5.08
N ALA A 79 11.59 10.51 -5.52
CA ALA A 79 12.05 9.18 -5.16
C ALA A 79 13.16 8.73 -6.12
N GLU A 80 14.24 8.21 -5.55
CA GLU A 80 15.29 7.55 -6.32
C GLU A 80 14.80 6.18 -6.82
N ASP A 81 15.20 5.82 -8.05
CA ASP A 81 14.97 4.50 -8.62
C ASP A 81 15.98 3.51 -8.00
N LYS A 82 15.69 3.07 -6.78
CA LYS A 82 16.56 2.19 -6.00
C LYS A 82 15.77 1.14 -5.23
N ILE A 83 16.42 0.00 -5.02
CA ILE A 83 15.92 -1.03 -4.11
C ILE A 83 16.23 -0.63 -2.66
N ALA A 84 15.20 -0.68 -1.81
CA ALA A 84 15.29 -0.47 -0.37
C ALA A 84 14.63 -1.65 0.36
N ASP A 85 15.26 -2.10 1.45
CA ASP A 85 14.66 -3.10 2.35
C ASP A 85 13.80 -2.38 3.40
N LEU A 86 12.48 -2.45 3.22
CA LEU A 86 11.50 -1.68 4.01
C LEU A 86 10.55 -2.59 4.78
N GLY A 87 11.10 -3.66 5.35
CA GLY A 87 10.44 -4.55 6.31
C GLY A 87 10.00 -5.88 5.71
N GLU A 88 8.97 -5.89 4.89
CA GLU A 88 8.45 -7.13 4.26
C GLU A 88 9.31 -7.64 3.08
N GLY A 89 10.39 -6.91 2.77
CA GLY A 89 11.35 -7.28 1.76
C GLY A 89 11.86 -6.07 0.98
N ALA A 90 12.66 -6.40 -0.03
CA ALA A 90 13.20 -5.45 -1.00
C ALA A 90 12.08 -4.92 -1.91
N VAL A 91 11.92 -3.60 -1.93
CA VAL A 91 10.99 -2.90 -2.83
C VAL A 91 11.72 -1.75 -3.53
N ASN A 92 11.34 -1.47 -4.77
CA ASN A 92 11.82 -0.27 -5.44
C ASN A 92 11.12 0.97 -4.87
N LEU A 93 11.90 1.95 -4.38
CA LEU A 93 11.36 3.14 -3.72
C LEU A 93 10.54 4.02 -4.67
N LYS A 94 10.94 4.17 -5.94
CA LYS A 94 10.16 4.88 -6.95
C LYS A 94 8.80 4.21 -7.15
N TYR A 95 8.77 2.89 -7.31
CA TYR A 95 7.51 2.16 -7.51
C TYR A 95 6.60 2.23 -6.27
N LEU A 96 7.20 2.19 -5.07
CA LEU A 96 6.46 2.38 -3.82
C LEU A 96 5.81 3.77 -3.77
N CYS A 97 6.56 4.83 -4.06
CA CYS A 97 6.04 6.19 -4.10
C CYS A 97 4.95 6.38 -5.17
N ASP A 98 5.15 5.82 -6.37
CA ASP A 98 4.15 5.85 -7.44
C ASP A 98 2.87 5.14 -7.03
N ASN A 99 2.97 4.06 -6.24
CA ASN A 99 1.82 3.36 -5.70
C ASN A 99 1.07 4.15 -4.59
N ILE A 100 1.72 5.13 -3.95
CA ILE A 100 1.06 6.05 -3.00
C ILE A 100 0.20 7.07 -3.75
N LEU A 101 0.78 7.74 -4.74
CA LEU A 101 0.13 8.66 -5.67
C LEU A 101 0.87 8.57 -7.00
N ALA A 102 0.18 8.14 -8.05
CA ALA A 102 0.77 7.90 -9.36
C ALA A 102 1.30 9.20 -9.98
N SER A 103 2.58 9.20 -10.37
CA SER A 103 3.21 10.32 -11.08
C SER A 103 2.98 10.24 -12.59
N ASP A 104 3.29 9.10 -13.20
CA ASP A 104 3.44 8.99 -14.65
C ASP A 104 2.38 8.06 -15.29
N LYS A 105 2.07 6.94 -14.64
CA LYS A 105 1.13 5.93 -15.14
C LYS A 105 0.17 5.44 -14.05
N ALA A 106 -1.09 5.28 -14.42
CA ALA A 106 -2.01 4.39 -13.73
C ALA A 106 -1.74 2.94 -14.18
N LEU A 107 -1.45 2.03 -13.25
CA LEU A 107 -1.06 0.64 -13.56
C LEU A 107 -2.13 -0.39 -13.18
N TYR A 108 -3.24 0.06 -12.58
CA TYR A 108 -4.40 -0.77 -12.27
C TYR A 108 -5.62 0.11 -11.99
N LYS A 109 -6.82 -0.45 -12.19
CA LYS A 109 -8.07 0.22 -11.82
C LYS A 109 -8.08 0.35 -10.30
N GLY A 110 -8.23 1.57 -9.78
CA GLY A 110 -8.11 1.85 -8.36
C GLY A 110 -6.79 2.49 -7.95
N HIS A 111 -5.81 2.63 -8.87
CA HIS A 111 -4.53 3.28 -8.57
C HIS A 111 -4.75 4.72 -8.08
N ALA A 112 -4.09 5.12 -6.99
CA ALA A 112 -4.30 6.44 -6.38
C ALA A 112 -3.68 7.55 -7.25
N ILE A 113 -4.44 8.62 -7.52
CA ILE A 113 -4.04 9.70 -8.44
C ILE A 113 -3.84 11.01 -7.70
N ALA A 114 -4.82 11.39 -6.89
CA ALA A 114 -4.82 12.61 -6.11
C ALA A 114 -5.57 12.38 -4.80
N ALA A 115 -5.41 13.27 -3.82
CA ALA A 115 -6.19 13.22 -2.60
C ALA A 115 -6.59 14.61 -2.13
N VAL A 116 -7.76 14.71 -1.51
CA VAL A 116 -8.34 15.96 -1.01
C VAL A 116 -8.51 15.86 0.50
N ALA A 117 -8.26 16.95 1.22
CA ALA A 117 -8.69 17.14 2.60
C ALA A 117 -9.77 18.22 2.68
N ALA A 118 -10.90 17.91 3.31
CA ALA A 118 -12.03 18.82 3.47
C ALA A 118 -12.59 18.80 4.90
N THR A 119 -13.46 19.77 5.20
CA THR A 119 -14.07 19.93 6.54
C THR A 119 -15.07 18.83 6.92
N ASN A 120 -15.56 18.05 5.97
CA ASN A 120 -16.42 16.89 6.20
C ASN A 120 -16.22 15.86 5.07
N PRO A 121 -16.64 14.59 5.25
CA PRO A 121 -16.37 13.54 4.27
C PRO A 121 -17.10 13.73 2.93
N HIS A 122 -18.32 14.31 2.94
CA HIS A 122 -19.10 14.53 1.72
C HIS A 122 -18.44 15.56 0.79
N ILE A 123 -17.91 16.65 1.35
CA ILE A 123 -17.16 17.66 0.57
C ILE A 123 -15.86 17.04 0.01
N ALA A 124 -15.20 16.16 0.76
CA ALA A 124 -14.00 15.47 0.27
C ALA A 124 -14.33 14.55 -0.92
N GLU A 125 -15.46 13.85 -0.88
CA GLU A 125 -15.96 13.03 -1.99
C GLU A 125 -16.36 13.86 -3.20
N GLU A 126 -17.13 14.93 -3.01
CA GLU A 126 -17.52 15.86 -4.08
C GLU A 126 -16.29 16.48 -4.75
N ALA A 127 -15.34 16.94 -3.95
CA ALA A 127 -14.10 17.55 -4.46
C ALA A 127 -13.30 16.59 -5.35
N CYS A 128 -13.26 15.29 -5.06
CA CYS A 128 -12.61 14.32 -5.94
C CYS A 128 -13.27 14.27 -7.34
N THR A 129 -14.58 14.51 -7.45
CA THR A 129 -15.28 14.55 -8.75
C THR A 129 -14.99 15.81 -9.57
N LEU A 130 -14.39 16.83 -8.94
CA LEU A 130 -14.01 18.10 -9.56
C LEU A 130 -12.54 18.15 -9.98
N ILE A 131 -11.78 17.06 -9.78
CA ILE A 131 -10.42 16.94 -10.29
C ILE A 131 -10.51 16.35 -11.69
N ASP A 132 -10.05 17.11 -12.68
CA ASP A 132 -10.03 16.69 -14.07
C ASP A 132 -8.68 16.02 -14.35
N VAL A 133 -8.70 14.75 -14.78
CA VAL A 133 -7.50 13.98 -15.11
C VAL A 133 -7.56 13.55 -16.57
N GLU A 134 -6.54 13.95 -17.32
CA GLU A 134 -6.38 13.56 -18.72
C GLU A 134 -5.51 12.31 -18.81
N TYR A 135 -6.02 11.29 -19.51
CA TYR A 135 -5.36 10.01 -19.68
C TYR A 135 -5.14 9.69 -21.15
N GLU A 136 -3.97 9.14 -21.47
CA GLU A 136 -3.78 8.30 -22.64
C GLU A 136 -3.96 6.83 -22.19
N VAL A 137 -5.09 6.21 -22.57
CA VAL A 137 -5.39 4.82 -22.18
C VAL A 137 -4.48 3.87 -22.96
N LEU A 138 -3.77 3.00 -22.24
CA LEU A 138 -2.81 2.05 -22.80
C LEU A 138 -3.36 0.62 -22.75
N PRO A 139 -2.91 -0.30 -23.62
CA PRO A 139 -3.28 -1.71 -23.53
C PRO A 139 -2.85 -2.30 -22.18
N PRO A 140 -3.78 -2.85 -21.37
CA PRO A 140 -3.42 -3.48 -20.10
C PRO A 140 -2.91 -4.91 -20.31
N VAL A 141 -2.07 -5.37 -19.39
CA VAL A 141 -1.67 -6.78 -19.30
C VAL A 141 -2.24 -7.37 -18.01
N LEU A 142 -3.11 -8.37 -18.14
CA LEU A 142 -3.90 -8.92 -17.03
C LEU A 142 -3.48 -10.32 -16.59
N GLU A 143 -2.52 -10.93 -17.29
CA GLU A 143 -2.04 -12.29 -17.02
C GLU A 143 -0.51 -12.30 -16.94
N VAL A 144 0.02 -12.97 -15.91
CA VAL A 144 1.48 -13.02 -15.66
C VAL A 144 2.23 -13.61 -16.85
N ARG A 145 1.75 -14.73 -17.42
CA ARG A 145 2.44 -15.38 -18.56
C ARG A 145 2.49 -14.48 -19.80
N LYS A 146 1.40 -13.75 -20.09
CA LYS A 146 1.37 -12.76 -21.18
C LYS A 146 2.30 -11.59 -20.91
N ALA A 147 2.42 -11.15 -19.66
CA ALA A 147 3.38 -10.09 -19.30
C ALA A 147 4.83 -10.46 -19.58
N MET A 148 5.17 -11.75 -19.56
CA MET A 148 6.50 -12.26 -19.85
C MET A 148 6.81 -12.38 -21.35
N GLU A 149 5.82 -12.19 -22.23
CA GLU A 149 6.02 -12.30 -23.68
C GLU A 149 6.84 -11.12 -24.22
N PRO A 150 7.72 -11.31 -25.24
CA PRO A 150 8.61 -10.25 -25.72
C PRO A 150 7.91 -9.01 -26.28
N ASP A 151 6.65 -9.13 -26.72
CA ASP A 151 5.82 -8.09 -27.31
C ASP A 151 4.79 -7.52 -26.32
N ALA A 152 4.82 -7.94 -25.06
CA ALA A 152 3.94 -7.42 -24.02
C ALA A 152 4.18 -5.92 -23.78
N PRO A 153 3.13 -5.11 -23.55
CA PRO A 153 3.27 -3.75 -23.09
C PRO A 153 4.16 -3.66 -21.84
N ILE A 154 5.21 -2.82 -21.91
CA ILE A 154 6.13 -2.60 -20.78
C ILE A 154 5.46 -1.68 -19.75
N LEU A 155 5.30 -2.18 -18.52
CA LEU A 155 4.66 -1.45 -17.43
C LEU A 155 5.62 -0.40 -16.84
N HIS A 156 6.84 -0.83 -16.52
CA HIS A 156 7.90 -0.01 -15.94
C HIS A 156 9.07 0.09 -16.92
N GLU A 157 9.31 1.29 -17.46
CA GLU A 157 10.30 1.51 -18.52
C GLU A 157 11.75 1.29 -18.05
N ASN A 158 12.01 1.41 -16.74
CA ASN A 158 13.32 1.20 -16.12
C ASN A 158 13.47 -0.19 -15.49
N LEU A 159 12.44 -1.05 -15.55
CA LEU A 159 12.53 -2.38 -14.94
C LEU A 159 13.35 -3.30 -15.83
N THR A 160 14.45 -3.81 -15.30
CA THR A 160 15.28 -4.86 -15.90
C THR A 160 15.18 -6.14 -15.07
N THR A 161 15.45 -7.30 -15.69
CA THR A 161 15.44 -8.57 -14.96
C THR A 161 16.72 -8.71 -14.15
N SER A 162 16.60 -8.80 -12.82
CA SER A 162 17.71 -9.28 -11.99
C SER A 162 17.81 -10.80 -12.06
N SER A 163 18.87 -11.33 -12.68
CA SER A 163 19.07 -12.78 -12.85
C SER A 163 20.48 -13.22 -12.50
N LEU A 164 20.65 -13.92 -11.36
CA LEU A 164 21.89 -14.65 -11.02
C LEU A 164 23.20 -13.82 -11.10
N GLY A 165 23.13 -12.50 -10.95
CA GLY A 165 24.29 -11.59 -11.03
C GLY A 165 24.55 -10.99 -12.42
N ASP A 166 23.79 -11.39 -13.44
CA ASP A 166 23.75 -10.76 -14.75
C ASP A 166 22.62 -9.72 -14.80
N GLU A 167 22.91 -8.57 -15.37
CA GLU A 167 21.94 -7.50 -15.65
C GLU A 167 21.72 -7.42 -17.16
N ASP A 168 20.49 -7.64 -17.61
CA ASP A 168 20.06 -7.33 -18.98
C ASP A 168 19.54 -5.89 -18.99
N ASP A 169 20.14 -5.01 -19.79
CA ASP A 169 19.76 -3.59 -19.85
C ASP A 169 18.42 -3.35 -20.56
N ARG A 170 17.76 -4.40 -21.07
CA ARG A 170 16.48 -4.26 -21.79
C ARG A 170 15.29 -4.18 -20.82
N PRO A 171 14.38 -3.20 -21.03
CA PRO A 171 13.14 -3.13 -20.28
C PRO A 171 12.31 -4.42 -20.42
N THR A 172 11.74 -4.87 -19.32
CA THR A 172 10.99 -6.13 -19.23
C THR A 172 9.97 -6.07 -18.11
N ASN A 173 8.94 -6.92 -18.18
CA ASN A 173 8.00 -7.11 -17.06
C ASN A 173 8.48 -8.19 -16.07
N ILE A 174 9.59 -8.88 -16.34
CA ILE A 174 10.16 -9.88 -15.44
C ILE A 174 11.09 -9.19 -14.46
N ALA A 175 10.63 -8.96 -13.22
CA ALA A 175 11.45 -8.26 -12.23
C ALA A 175 12.67 -9.05 -11.74
N SER A 176 12.52 -10.36 -11.50
CA SER A 176 13.59 -11.18 -10.95
C SER A 176 13.51 -12.63 -11.41
N HIS A 177 14.68 -13.27 -11.46
CA HIS A 177 14.85 -14.71 -11.69
C HIS A 177 15.63 -15.32 -10.53
N LEU A 178 14.96 -16.17 -9.76
CA LEU A 178 15.54 -16.91 -8.64
C LEU A 178 15.64 -18.39 -9.01
N GLN A 179 16.82 -18.97 -8.87
CA GLN A 179 17.06 -20.39 -9.13
C GLN A 179 17.55 -21.10 -7.88
N HIS A 180 16.88 -22.19 -7.51
CA HIS A 180 17.33 -23.11 -6.47
C HIS A 180 17.80 -24.42 -7.12
N LYS A 181 19.11 -24.69 -7.07
CA LYS A 181 19.69 -25.95 -7.57
C LYS A 181 20.26 -26.76 -6.42
N LYS A 182 19.95 -28.06 -6.38
CA LYS A 182 20.50 -29.01 -5.41
C LYS A 182 20.71 -30.37 -6.06
N GLY A 183 21.94 -30.86 -6.05
CA GLY A 183 22.30 -32.15 -6.66
C GLY A 183 22.36 -32.11 -8.19
N ASP A 184 22.21 -33.28 -8.79
CA ASP A 184 22.20 -33.52 -10.24
C ASP A 184 20.77 -33.94 -10.63
N ILE A 185 20.08 -33.05 -11.35
CA ILE A 185 18.65 -33.20 -11.67
C ILE A 185 18.49 -34.27 -12.74
N GLU A 186 19.35 -34.24 -13.76
CA GLU A 186 19.36 -35.16 -14.88
C GLU A 186 19.57 -36.60 -14.42
N LYS A 187 20.54 -36.83 -13.52
CA LYS A 187 20.75 -38.13 -12.88
C LYS A 187 19.54 -38.54 -12.04
N GLY A 188 18.97 -37.62 -11.27
CA GLY A 188 17.79 -37.88 -10.44
C GLY A 188 16.58 -38.35 -11.25
N PHE A 189 16.33 -37.74 -12.42
CA PHE A 189 15.26 -38.17 -13.33
C PHE A 189 15.56 -39.53 -13.96
N ALA A 190 16.82 -39.81 -14.33
CA ALA A 190 17.20 -41.09 -14.93
C ALA A 190 17.11 -42.28 -13.96
N GLU A 191 17.36 -42.06 -12.67
CA GLU A 191 17.32 -43.10 -11.62
C GLU A 191 15.92 -43.30 -11.00
N ALA A 192 14.93 -42.46 -11.33
CA ALA A 192 13.61 -42.49 -10.71
C ALA A 192 12.72 -43.62 -11.28
N ASP A 193 12.09 -44.39 -10.39
CA ASP A 193 11.11 -45.42 -10.79
C ASP A 193 9.80 -44.81 -11.34
N VAL A 194 9.44 -43.61 -10.88
CA VAL A 194 8.21 -42.89 -11.26
C VAL A 194 8.48 -41.39 -11.34
N VAL A 195 8.00 -40.77 -12.41
CA VAL A 195 8.01 -39.31 -12.60
C VAL A 195 6.58 -38.80 -12.76
N ILE A 196 6.20 -37.77 -12.00
CA ILE A 196 4.88 -37.13 -12.09
C ILE A 196 5.07 -35.65 -12.40
N GLU A 197 4.48 -35.19 -13.51
CA GLU A 197 4.48 -33.80 -13.93
C GLU A 197 3.06 -33.24 -13.92
N ARG A 198 2.88 -32.04 -13.35
CA ARG A 198 1.59 -31.37 -13.22
C ARG A 198 1.79 -29.86 -13.26
N ASP A 199 0.83 -29.17 -13.88
CA ASP A 199 0.70 -27.72 -13.81
C ASP A 199 -0.33 -27.33 -12.75
N PHE A 200 0.01 -26.33 -11.93
CA PHE A 200 -0.88 -25.77 -10.92
C PHE A 200 -1.00 -24.27 -11.09
N VAL A 201 -2.21 -23.74 -10.88
CA VAL A 201 -2.50 -22.31 -10.84
C VAL A 201 -3.35 -22.04 -9.61
N THR A 202 -2.95 -21.04 -8.83
CA THR A 202 -3.75 -20.51 -7.72
C THR A 202 -4.40 -19.20 -8.12
N GLY A 203 -5.62 -18.97 -7.66
CA GLY A 203 -6.31 -17.70 -7.88
C GLY A 203 -5.74 -16.59 -6.99
N THR A 204 -5.91 -15.35 -7.44
CA THR A 204 -5.64 -14.14 -6.66
C THR A 204 -6.72 -13.98 -5.57
N VAL A 205 -6.33 -13.85 -4.29
CA VAL A 205 -7.30 -13.76 -3.18
C VAL A 205 -7.02 -12.52 -2.33
N HIS A 206 -8.02 -11.65 -2.21
CA HIS A 206 -7.96 -10.55 -1.27
C HIS A 206 -8.25 -11.04 0.16
N GLN A 207 -7.51 -10.51 1.15
CA GLN A 207 -7.51 -10.93 2.55
C GLN A 207 -8.87 -10.80 3.26
N GLY A 208 -9.73 -9.93 2.74
CA GLY A 208 -11.14 -9.83 3.16
C GLY A 208 -11.37 -9.33 4.59
N TYR A 209 -10.39 -8.64 5.19
CA TYR A 209 -10.55 -8.01 6.51
C TYR A 209 -11.77 -7.06 6.54
N ILE A 210 -12.46 -7.02 7.68
CA ILE A 210 -13.73 -6.30 7.80
C ILE A 210 -13.50 -4.80 7.90
N GLU A 211 -12.51 -4.37 8.69
CA GLU A 211 -12.14 -2.97 8.84
C GLU A 211 -11.27 -2.51 7.65
N PRO A 212 -11.71 -1.53 6.85
CA PRO A 212 -10.90 -0.98 5.77
C PRO A 212 -9.59 -0.33 6.24
N HIS A 213 -8.70 -0.03 5.28
CA HIS A 213 -7.51 0.77 5.58
C HIS A 213 -7.90 2.16 6.10
N ASN A 214 -7.21 2.59 7.16
CA ASN A 214 -7.34 3.92 7.74
C ASN A 214 -5.96 4.51 8.09
N ALA A 215 -5.92 5.84 8.20
CA ALA A 215 -4.82 6.60 8.78
C ALA A 215 -5.32 7.98 9.21
N THR A 216 -4.95 8.42 10.41
CA THR A 216 -5.05 9.82 10.84
C THR A 216 -3.64 10.35 11.07
N ALA A 217 -3.27 11.44 10.41
CA ALA A 217 -1.95 12.06 10.56
C ALA A 217 -2.07 13.47 11.12
N HIS A 218 -1.09 13.87 11.92
CA HIS A 218 -0.97 15.22 12.48
C HIS A 218 0.49 15.60 12.63
N TYR A 219 0.85 16.82 12.21
CA TYR A 219 2.13 17.43 12.53
C TYR A 219 1.96 18.35 13.73
N ASN A 220 2.71 18.08 14.79
CA ASN A 220 2.80 18.97 15.95
C ASN A 220 3.59 20.24 15.59
N GLN A 221 3.47 21.29 16.42
CA GLN A 221 4.18 22.56 16.21
C GLN A 221 5.71 22.42 16.25
N ASP A 222 6.23 21.38 16.91
CA ASP A 222 7.67 21.04 16.94
C ASP A 222 8.14 20.20 15.74
N GLY A 223 7.25 20.02 14.76
CA GLY A 223 7.46 19.24 13.54
C GLY A 223 7.24 17.74 13.69
N GLN A 224 6.93 17.20 14.88
CA GLN A 224 6.74 15.76 15.03
C GLN A 224 5.48 15.28 14.27
N LEU A 225 5.65 14.33 13.37
CA LEU A 225 4.56 13.63 12.69
C LEU A 225 4.05 12.49 13.58
N THR A 226 2.77 12.51 13.94
CA THR A 226 2.10 11.36 14.56
C THR A 226 1.06 10.78 13.61
N VAL A 227 1.08 9.46 13.42
CA VAL A 227 0.13 8.72 12.58
C VAL A 227 -0.57 7.64 13.41
N TRP A 228 -1.88 7.76 13.56
CA TRP A 228 -2.74 6.72 14.15
C TRP A 228 -3.34 5.87 13.05
N CYS A 229 -3.17 4.54 13.11
CA CYS A 229 -3.70 3.65 12.07
C CYS A 229 -3.86 2.21 12.55
N SER A 230 -4.69 1.44 11.82
CA SER A 230 -4.64 -0.02 11.83
C SER A 230 -3.41 -0.49 11.03
N THR A 231 -2.51 -1.26 11.66
CA THR A 231 -1.30 -1.83 11.04
C THR A 231 -0.90 -3.14 11.73
N GLN A 232 -0.24 -4.03 10.99
CA GLN A 232 0.41 -5.23 11.52
C GLN A 232 1.87 -4.97 11.95
N GLY A 233 2.47 -3.85 11.53
CA GLY A 233 3.86 -3.50 11.82
C GLY A 233 4.05 -1.99 12.00
N ALA A 234 4.02 -1.49 13.23
CA ALA A 234 4.14 -0.05 13.49
C ALA A 234 5.53 0.52 13.15
N PHE A 235 6.60 -0.25 13.37
CA PHE A 235 7.97 0.16 13.02
C PHE A 235 8.20 0.16 11.51
N THR A 236 7.70 -0.87 10.82
CA THR A 236 7.71 -0.95 9.35
C THR A 236 6.98 0.23 8.71
N VAL A 237 5.79 0.59 9.21
CA VAL A 237 5.08 1.80 8.74
C VAL A 237 5.90 3.07 9.00
N ARG A 238 6.60 3.16 10.14
CA ARG A 238 7.44 4.32 10.47
C ARG A 238 8.63 4.44 9.51
N GLU A 239 9.28 3.33 9.17
CA GLU A 239 10.39 3.27 8.22
C GLU A 239 9.93 3.64 6.81
N GLN A 240 8.85 3.03 6.32
CA GLN A 240 8.28 3.37 5.02
C GLN A 240 7.85 4.85 4.94
N LEU A 241 7.25 5.41 6.01
CA LEU A 241 6.93 6.83 6.06
C LEU A 241 8.19 7.72 6.02
N ALA A 242 9.27 7.31 6.70
CA ALA A 242 10.52 8.07 6.72
C ALA A 242 11.13 8.15 5.31
N GLU A 243 11.18 7.02 4.60
CA GLU A 243 11.75 6.93 3.26
C GLU A 243 10.88 7.64 2.22
N ILE A 244 9.58 7.36 2.19
CA ILE A 244 8.64 7.96 1.21
C ILE A 244 8.56 9.48 1.39
N LEU A 245 8.47 9.96 2.63
CA LEU A 245 8.34 11.39 2.91
C LEU A 245 9.68 12.11 3.04
N GLN A 246 10.81 11.37 2.91
CA GLN A 246 12.17 11.85 3.19
C GLN A 246 12.23 12.65 4.50
N TYR A 247 11.61 12.09 5.54
CA TYR A 247 11.45 12.75 6.82
C TYR A 247 12.21 11.99 7.92
N PRO A 248 12.93 12.66 8.83
CA PRO A 248 13.74 11.97 9.82
C PRO A 248 12.91 10.97 10.62
N ILE A 249 13.34 9.70 10.66
CA ILE A 249 12.61 8.63 11.35
C ILE A 249 12.34 8.96 12.83
N SER A 250 13.25 9.71 13.47
CA SER A 250 13.13 10.18 14.86
C SER A 250 12.02 11.22 15.07
N LYS A 251 11.54 11.85 14.00
CA LYS A 251 10.42 12.80 13.99
C LYS A 251 9.09 12.14 13.65
N ILE A 252 9.04 10.82 13.45
CA ILE A 252 7.82 10.08 13.11
C ILE A 252 7.42 9.14 14.25
N LYS A 253 6.19 9.28 14.72
CA LYS A 253 5.55 8.39 15.67
C LYS A 253 4.37 7.69 15.02
N VAL A 254 4.40 6.37 14.99
CA VAL A 254 3.24 5.55 14.57
C VAL A 254 2.58 4.98 15.81
N VAL A 255 1.28 5.22 15.96
CA VAL A 255 0.46 4.70 17.06
C VAL A 255 -0.51 3.68 16.47
N PRO A 256 -0.27 2.36 16.66
CA PRO A 256 -1.23 1.35 16.24
C PRO A 256 -2.51 1.47 17.08
N LEU A 257 -3.65 1.47 16.41
CA LEU A 257 -4.97 1.34 17.03
C LEU A 257 -5.44 -0.11 16.94
N GLU A 258 -6.61 -0.42 17.50
CA GLU A 258 -7.20 -1.75 17.31
C GLU A 258 -7.35 -2.05 15.81
N ILE A 259 -7.14 -3.32 15.45
CA ILE A 259 -7.10 -3.78 14.06
C ILE A 259 -8.22 -4.78 13.79
N GLY A 260 -9.10 -4.45 12.85
CA GLY A 260 -10.23 -5.28 12.42
C GLY A 260 -9.87 -6.29 11.33
N GLY A 261 -8.73 -6.98 11.51
CA GLY A 261 -8.15 -7.93 10.56
C GLY A 261 -7.08 -7.32 9.64
N GLY A 262 -6.15 -8.17 9.20
CA GLY A 262 -5.06 -7.77 8.30
C GLY A 262 -4.61 -8.90 7.38
N PHE A 263 -4.28 -10.07 7.94
CA PHE A 263 -3.89 -11.27 7.18
C PHE A 263 -2.77 -11.02 6.14
N GLY A 264 -1.84 -10.11 6.46
CA GLY A 264 -0.76 -9.67 5.57
C GLY A 264 -1.05 -8.35 4.86
N GLY A 265 -2.32 -8.04 4.59
CA GLY A 265 -2.72 -6.86 3.82
C GLY A 265 -2.51 -5.51 4.50
N LYS A 266 -2.24 -5.48 5.83
CA LYS A 266 -2.04 -4.23 6.60
C LYS A 266 -0.59 -4.01 7.05
N ILE A 267 0.37 -4.58 6.32
CA ILE A 267 1.80 -4.33 6.55
C ILE A 267 2.30 -3.19 5.65
N ASN A 268 1.95 -3.22 4.36
CA ASN A 268 2.28 -2.19 3.39
C ASN A 268 1.53 -0.86 3.65
N VAL A 269 2.17 0.26 3.33
CA VAL A 269 1.54 1.59 3.39
C VAL A 269 0.85 1.95 2.07
N TYR A 270 -0.33 2.54 2.18
CA TYR A 270 -1.10 3.08 1.05
C TYR A 270 -1.52 4.53 1.35
N ILE A 271 -2.43 4.70 2.30
CA ILE A 271 -3.01 6.00 2.65
C ILE A 271 -2.31 6.70 3.83
N LYS A 272 -1.37 6.03 4.52
CA LYS A 272 -0.63 6.66 5.64
C LYS A 272 0.23 7.85 5.15
N PRO A 273 1.02 7.73 4.06
CA PRO A 273 1.77 8.87 3.54
C PRO A 273 0.84 9.95 2.99
N VAL A 274 -0.27 9.57 2.33
CA VAL A 274 -1.29 10.52 1.84
C VAL A 274 -1.86 11.36 2.97
N ALA A 275 -2.25 10.74 4.10
CA ALA A 275 -2.73 11.46 5.28
C ALA A 275 -1.67 12.44 5.80
N ALA A 276 -0.40 12.03 5.84
CA ALA A 276 0.70 12.90 6.25
C ALA A 276 0.89 14.09 5.29
N LEU A 277 0.87 13.88 3.97
CA LEU A 277 0.97 14.96 2.99
C LEU A 277 -0.17 15.98 3.14
N LEU A 278 -1.41 15.50 3.27
CA LEU A 278 -2.57 16.35 3.50
C LEU A 278 -2.46 17.10 4.83
N ALA A 279 -2.04 16.45 5.91
CA ALA A 279 -1.85 17.08 7.21
C ALA A 279 -0.78 18.17 7.16
N LYS A 280 0.34 17.91 6.46
CA LYS A 280 1.40 18.89 6.23
C LYS A 280 0.91 20.08 5.40
N LYS A 281 0.16 19.83 4.31
CA LYS A 281 -0.35 20.88 3.42
C LYS A 281 -1.41 21.76 4.10
N THR A 282 -2.25 21.17 4.95
CA THR A 282 -3.36 21.88 5.61
C THR A 282 -2.98 22.50 6.95
N GLY A 283 -1.88 22.06 7.57
CA GLY A 283 -1.53 22.40 8.95
C GLY A 283 -2.52 21.87 9.99
N LYS A 284 -3.34 20.87 9.63
CA LYS A 284 -4.39 20.30 10.49
C LYS A 284 -4.30 18.77 10.54
N PRO A 285 -4.86 18.11 11.57
CA PRO A 285 -5.02 16.67 11.54
C PRO A 285 -5.90 16.24 10.36
N VAL A 286 -5.49 15.21 9.63
CA VAL A 286 -6.27 14.66 8.50
C VAL A 286 -6.46 13.16 8.67
N LYS A 287 -7.71 12.70 8.65
CA LYS A 287 -8.09 11.28 8.60
C LYS A 287 -8.44 10.89 7.18
N VAL A 288 -7.74 9.90 6.63
CA VAL A 288 -8.06 9.25 5.37
C VAL A 288 -8.62 7.87 5.66
N LEU A 289 -9.77 7.54 5.05
CA LEU A 289 -10.41 6.24 5.14
C LEU A 289 -10.63 5.69 3.73
N MET A 290 -10.29 4.42 3.53
CA MET A 290 -10.78 3.67 2.38
C MET A 290 -12.21 3.18 2.66
N ASN A 291 -13.08 3.25 1.65
CA ASN A 291 -14.32 2.48 1.67
C ASN A 291 -14.05 1.02 1.23
N ARG A 292 -15.07 0.17 1.22
CA ARG A 292 -14.89 -1.25 0.89
C ARG A 292 -14.45 -1.48 -0.56
N ALA A 293 -14.96 -0.70 -1.51
CA ALA A 293 -14.55 -0.80 -2.91
C ALA A 293 -13.08 -0.37 -3.08
N ASP A 294 -12.69 0.74 -2.44
CA ASP A 294 -11.32 1.25 -2.44
C ASP A 294 -10.31 0.21 -1.93
N VAL A 295 -10.71 -0.63 -0.97
CA VAL A 295 -9.86 -1.72 -0.47
C VAL A 295 -9.65 -2.78 -1.54
N PHE A 296 -10.72 -3.27 -2.16
CA PHE A 296 -10.63 -4.32 -3.18
C PHE A 296 -9.94 -3.85 -4.47
N GLU A 297 -10.12 -2.59 -4.86
CA GLU A 297 -9.52 -2.04 -6.07
C GLU A 297 -8.13 -1.43 -5.81
N GLY A 298 -7.86 -1.00 -4.59
CA GLY A 298 -6.72 -0.13 -4.27
C GLY A 298 -5.62 -0.78 -3.44
N THR A 299 -5.75 -2.05 -3.04
CA THR A 299 -4.77 -2.74 -2.19
C THR A 299 -4.38 -4.10 -2.77
N GLY A 300 -3.18 -4.58 -2.38
CA GLY A 300 -2.58 -5.78 -2.93
C GLY A 300 -3.27 -7.06 -2.41
N PRO A 301 -3.78 -7.92 -3.32
CA PRO A 301 -4.20 -9.26 -2.94
C PRO A 301 -2.98 -10.13 -2.58
N THR A 302 -3.24 -11.23 -1.86
CA THR A 302 -2.26 -12.31 -1.62
C THR A 302 -2.45 -13.45 -2.61
#